data_AF-A0A5C6XVB4-F1
#
_entry.id   AF-A0A5C6XVB4-F1
#
_cell.length_a   1.000
_cell.length_b   1.000
_cell.length_c   1.000
_cell.angle_alpha   90.00
_cell.angle_beta   90.00
_cell.angle_gamma   90.00
#
_symmetry.space_group_name_H-M   'P 1'
#
loop_
_entity.id
_entity.type
_entity.pdbx_description
1 polymer ?
#
loop_
_entity_poly.entity_id
_entity_poly.type
_entity_poly.pdbx_seq_one_letter_code
_entity_poly.pdbx_strand_id
1 'polypeptide(L)' 'MFKYKTIASFLLVLVLTSKTTYAQCAMCKAVLENGNGSMAEGINNGITYLMVFPYVLVAILIFSIYRYNKKADI' A
#
# COMPACT_ATOMS: atom_id res chain seq x y z
N MET A 1 -10.35 12.99 28.88
CA MET A 1 -11.64 12.45 28.40
C MET A 1 -11.78 12.39 26.88
N PHE A 2 -11.51 13.50 26.17
CA PHE A 2 -11.74 13.58 24.73
C PHE A 2 -10.83 12.69 23.86
N LYS A 3 -9.54 12.54 24.21
CA LYS A 3 -8.57 11.77 23.39
C LYS A 3 -8.96 10.31 23.17
N TYR A 4 -9.38 9.59 24.22
CA TYR A 4 -9.79 8.19 24.09
C TYR A 4 -11.14 8.03 23.40
N LYS A 5 -12.05 9.01 23.53
CA LYS A 5 -13.29 9.05 22.75
C LYS A 5 -13.01 9.22 21.25
N THR A 6 -12.07 10.09 20.89
CA THR A 6 -11.66 10.28 19.49
C THR A 6 -10.97 9.04 18.93
N ILE A 7 -10.07 8.42 19.69
CA ILE A 7 -9.40 7.17 19.30
C ILE A 7 -10.43 6.04 19.14
N ALA A 8 -11.35 5.88 20.09
CA ALA A 8 -12.41 4.88 20.02
C ALA A 8 -13.34 5.13 18.82
N SER A 9 -13.70 6.38 18.53
CA SER A 9 -14.51 6.74 17.36
C SER A 9 -13.79 6.44 16.05
N PHE A 10 -12.48 6.69 15.97
CA PHE A 10 -11.68 6.39 14.78
C PHE A 10 -11.59 4.88 14.53
N LEU A 11 -11.31 4.10 15.59
CA LEU A 11 -11.27 2.64 15.52
C LEU A 11 -12.62 2.05 15.12
N LEU A 12 -13.72 2.61 15.63
CA LEU A 12 -15.07 2.18 15.28
C LEU A 12 -15.35 2.38 13.78
N VAL A 13 -15.00 3.54 13.22
CA VAL A 13 -15.16 3.83 11.78
C VAL A 13 -14.31 2.88 10.94
N LEU A 14 -13.07 2.57 11.36
CA LEU A 14 -12.19 1.63 10.66
C LEU A 14 -12.81 0.23 10.57
N VAL A 15 -13.38 -0.27 11.67
CA VAL A 15 -14.02 -1.59 11.70
C VAL A 15 -15.30 -1.62 10.86
N LEU A 16 -16.14 -0.58 10.95
CA LEU A 16 -17.40 -0.49 10.20
C LEU A 16 -17.19 -0.33 8.68
N THR A 17 -16.05 0.22 8.28
CA THR A 17 -15.68 0.39 6.86
C THR A 17 -14.79 -0.74 6.34
N SER A 18 -14.38 -1.67 7.21
CA SER A 18 -13.61 -2.84 6.80
C SER A 18 -14.45 -3.72 5.87
N LYS A 19 -13.98 -3.87 4.64
CA LYS A 19 -14.53 -4.84 3.70
C LYS A 19 -13.72 -6.12 3.81
N THR A 20 -14.39 -7.26 3.79
CA THR A 20 -13.76 -8.56 3.61
C THR A 20 -13.10 -8.59 2.24
N THR A 21 -11.83 -8.21 2.20
CA THR A 21 -10.99 -8.44 1.03
C THR A 21 -10.62 -9.91 1.07
N TYR A 22 -11.22 -10.71 0.18
CA TYR A 22 -10.59 -11.97 -0.17
C TYR A 22 -9.18 -11.61 -0.63
N ALA A 23 -8.16 -12.35 -0.19
CA ALA A 23 -6.84 -12.20 -0.78
C ALA A 23 -7.03 -12.19 -2.32
N GLN A 24 -6.51 -11.17 -3.00
CA GLN A 24 -6.62 -11.01 -4.46
C GLN A 24 -6.12 -12.26 -5.21
N CYS A 25 -5.46 -13.18 -4.50
CA CYS A 25 -5.15 -14.55 -4.89
C CYS A 25 -6.28 -15.28 -5.62
N ALA A 26 -7.57 -15.14 -5.24
CA ALA A 26 -8.64 -15.86 -5.96
C ALA A 26 -8.95 -15.27 -7.35
N MET A 27 -8.82 -13.94 -7.53
CA MET A 27 -8.98 -13.29 -8.84
C MET A 27 -7.74 -13.44 -9.72
N CYS A 28 -6.55 -13.25 -9.16
CA CYS A 28 -5.30 -13.45 -9.89
C CYS A 28 -5.14 -14.91 -10.33
N LYS A 29 -5.51 -15.88 -9.48
CA LYS A 29 -5.48 -17.32 -9.83
C LYS A 29 -6.48 -17.67 -10.91
N ALA A 30 -7.71 -17.16 -10.87
CA ALA A 30 -8.70 -17.42 -11.92
C ALA A 30 -8.28 -16.84 -13.27
N VAL A 31 -7.68 -15.65 -13.31
CA VAL A 31 -7.14 -15.04 -14.54
C VAL A 31 -5.88 -15.76 -15.03
N LEU A 32 -5.03 -16.27 -14.14
CA LEU A 32 -3.84 -17.05 -14.52
C LEU A 32 -4.17 -18.46 -15.00
N GLU A 33 -5.14 -19.14 -14.38
CA GLU A 33 -5.54 -20.50 -14.75
C GLU A 33 -6.43 -20.55 -16.00
N ASN A 34 -7.19 -19.48 -16.29
CA ASN A 34 -8.03 -19.38 -17.49
C ASN A 34 -7.46 -18.46 -18.58
N GLY A 35 -6.38 -17.73 -18.30
CA GLY A 35 -5.76 -16.78 -19.21
C GLY A 35 -4.66 -17.39 -20.08
N ASN A 36 -4.21 -16.65 -21.09
CA ASN A 36 -3.09 -17.05 -21.94
C ASN A 36 -1.74 -16.57 -21.37
N GLY A 37 -0.63 -17.00 -21.97
CA GLY A 37 0.72 -16.61 -21.53
C GLY A 37 0.94 -15.10 -21.42
N SER A 38 0.34 -14.30 -22.31
CA SER A 38 0.44 -12.83 -22.27
C SER A 38 -0.28 -12.21 -21.07
N MET A 39 -1.37 -12.81 -20.58
CA MET A 39 -2.05 -12.35 -19.37
C MET A 39 -1.19 -12.61 -18.12
N ALA A 40 -0.51 -13.75 -18.06
CA ALA A 40 0.41 -14.06 -16.97
C ALA A 40 1.60 -13.10 -16.91
N GLU A 41 2.16 -12.76 -18.08
CA GLU A 41 3.23 -11.77 -18.19
C GLU A 41 2.78 -10.36 -17.77
N GLY A 42 1.56 -9.96 -18.15
CA GLY A 42 0.96 -8.70 -17.71
C GLY A 42 0.82 -8.59 -16.18
N ILE A 43 0.43 -9.68 -15.51
CA ILE A 43 0.34 -9.72 -14.04
C ILE A 43 1.74 -9.62 -13.41
N ASN A 44 2.73 -10.36 -13.91
CA ASN A 44 4.10 -10.31 -13.38
C ASN A 44 4.68 -8.88 -13.46
N ASN A 45 4.50 -8.23 -14.62
CA ASN A 45 4.92 -6.84 -14.81
C ASN A 45 4.18 -5.87 -13.87
N GLY A 46 2.88 -6.10 -13.64
CA GLY A 46 2.09 -5.32 -12.68
C GLY A 46 2.58 -5.45 -11.24
N ILE A 47 2.95 -6.66 -10.80
CA ILE A 47 3.49 -6.90 -9.45
C ILE A 47 4.82 -6.13 -9.29
N THR A 48 5.72 -6.24 -10.25
CA THR A 48 6.99 -5.51 -10.22
C THR A 48 6.77 -3.99 -10.19
N TYR A 49 5.84 -3.47 -11.00
CA TYR A 49 5.50 -2.05 -11.02
C TYR A 49 4.99 -1.55 -9.65
N LEU A 50 4.08 -2.31 -9.02
CA LEU A 50 3.55 -1.97 -7.70
C LEU A 50 4.60 -2.09 -6.60
N MET A 51 5.57 -3.01 -6.71
CA MET A 51 6.68 -3.15 -5.78
C MET A 51 7.66 -1.97 -5.84
N VAL A 52 7.89 -1.37 -7.02
CA VAL A 52 8.83 -0.23 -7.16
C VAL A 52 8.33 0.99 -6.39
N PHE A 53 7.02 1.23 -6.38
CA PHE A 53 6.40 2.39 -5.76
C PHE A 53 6.77 2.61 -4.26
N PRO A 54 6.64 1.62 -3.36
CA PRO A 54 7.02 1.80 -1.95
C PRO A 54 8.51 2.12 -1.77
N TYR A 55 9.43 1.56 -2.58
CA TYR A 55 10.86 1.89 -2.49
C TYR A 55 11.13 3.35 -2.86
N VAL A 56 10.49 3.85 -3.92
CA VAL A 56 10.62 5.25 -4.35
C VAL A 56 10.09 6.20 -3.28
N LEU A 57 8.93 5.89 -2.69
CA LEU A 57 8.37 6.70 -1.61
C LEU A 57 9.28 6.77 -0.38
N VAL A 58 9.85 5.64 0.03
CA VAL A 58 10.81 5.59 1.16
C VAL A 58 12.06 6.41 0.84
N ALA A 59 12.60 6.31 -0.38
CA ALA A 59 13.77 7.09 -0.78
C ALA A 59 13.49 8.60 -0.74
N ILE A 60 12.33 9.04 -1.24
CA ILE A 60 11.91 10.45 -1.18
C ILE A 60 11.74 10.93 0.26
N LEU A 61 11.12 10.10 1.11
CA LEU A 61 10.90 10.42 2.53
C LEU A 61 12.24 10.63 3.23
N ILE A 62 13.18 9.68 3.10
CA ILE A 62 14.50 9.75 3.72
C ILE A 62 15.27 10.97 3.21
N PHE A 63 15.26 11.22 1.89
CA PHE A 63 15.91 12.39 1.31
C PHE A 63 15.33 13.70 1.84
N SER A 64 14.00 13.78 1.98
CA SER A 64 13.32 14.96 2.51
C SER A 64 13.68 15.22 3.97
N ILE A 65 13.72 14.17 4.80
CA ILE A 65 14.14 14.26 6.21
C ILE A 65 15.61 14.71 6.31
N TYR A 66 16.51 14.11 5.52
CA TYR A 66 17.92 14.50 5.50
C TYR A 66 18.09 15.97 5.12
N ARG A 67 17.38 16.43 4.09
CA ARG A 67 17.42 17.84 3.64
C ARG A 67 16.84 18.79 4.68
N TYR A 68 15.78 18.39 5.38
CA TYR A 68 15.18 19.18 6.45
C TYR A 68 16.14 19.34 7.63
N ASN A 69 16.72 18.24 8.13
CA ASN A 69 17.66 18.29 9.26
C ASN A 69 18.91 19.09 8.90
N LYS A 70 19.48 18.91 7.70
CA LYS A 70 20.63 19.71 7.25
C LYS A 70 20.31 21.21 7.13
N LYS A 71 19.06 21.60 6.89
CA LYS A 71 18.64 23.01 6.88
C LYS A 71 18.37 23.56 8.28
N ALA A 72 18.06 22.70 9.25
CA ALA A 72 17.83 23.09 10.64
C ALA A 72 19.14 23.21 11.44
N ASP A 73 20.18 22.47 11.04
CA ASP A 73 21.54 22.53 11.61
C ASP A 73 22.44 23.63 10.98
N ILE A 74 21.91 24.44 10.04
CA ILE A 74 22.54 25.66 9.49
C ILE A 74 21.76 26.87 10.00
#